data_AF-A0A914W971-F1
#
_entry.id   AF-A0A914W971-F1
#
_cell.length_a   1.000
_cell.length_b   1.000
_cell.length_c   1.000
_cell.angle_alpha   90.00
_cell.angle_beta   90.00
_cell.angle_gamma   90.00
#
_symmetry.space_group_name_H-M   'P 1'
#
loop_
_entity.id
_entity.type
_entity.pdbx_description
1 polymer ?
#
loop_
_entity_poly.entity_id
_entity_poly.type
_entity_poly.pdbx_seq_one_letter_code
_entity_poly.pdbx_strand_id
1 'polypeptide(L)'
;MNHLSSKHRKQHQEVSKKKANDDEDRDRKERRKNLKQQTINFPVHTASKYTKNSSHKQMIEEHLALFAGCTSFAYHLVECTEFKEFVMALNPRYELPCRETLKRFVARVAHEIKENIKEPMKADDRRASCSLCRLHVIRLPSR
;
A
#
# COMPACT_ATOMS: atom_id res chain seq x y z
N MET A 1 -23.15 35.21 -68.25
CA MET A 1 -22.44 36.18 -67.38
C MET A 1 -23.40 36.63 -66.28
N ASN A 2 -22.99 36.54 -65.00
CA ASN A 2 -23.87 36.78 -63.84
C ASN A 2 -24.28 38.26 -63.73
N HIS A 3 -25.57 38.55 -63.86
CA HIS A 3 -26.13 39.91 -63.85
C HIS A 3 -25.83 40.67 -62.53
N LEU A 4 -25.65 39.95 -61.43
CA LEU A 4 -25.31 40.48 -60.11
C LEU A 4 -23.85 40.97 -59.98
N SER A 5 -22.87 40.30 -60.61
CA SER A 5 -21.46 40.74 -60.53
C SER A 5 -21.15 41.92 -61.46
N SER A 6 -21.97 42.11 -62.51
CA SER A 6 -21.83 43.18 -63.50
C SER A 6 -22.55 44.48 -63.11
N LYS A 7 -23.83 44.44 -62.72
CA LYS A 7 -24.62 45.66 -62.42
C LYS A 7 -24.66 46.06 -60.95
N HIS A 8 -24.44 45.12 -60.03
CA HIS A 8 -24.52 45.34 -58.57
C HIS A 8 -23.22 44.96 -57.86
N ARG A 9 -22.08 45.42 -58.43
CA ARG A 9 -20.72 45.08 -57.99
C ARG A 9 -20.45 45.30 -56.51
N LYS A 10 -21.00 46.38 -55.91
CA LYS A 10 -20.84 46.70 -54.48
C LYS A 10 -21.54 45.67 -53.59
N GLN A 11 -22.79 45.33 -53.89
CA GLN A 11 -23.56 44.31 -53.15
C GLN A 11 -22.94 42.92 -53.30
N HIS A 12 -22.40 42.59 -54.48
CA HIS A 12 -21.69 41.33 -54.68
C HIS A 12 -20.42 41.23 -53.83
N GLN A 13 -19.65 42.32 -53.69
CA GLN A 13 -18.48 42.36 -52.79
C GLN A 13 -18.86 42.25 -51.32
N GLU A 14 -19.97 42.84 -50.88
CA GLU A 14 -20.43 42.70 -49.49
C GLU A 14 -20.89 41.27 -49.17
N VAL A 15 -21.63 40.62 -50.07
CA VAL A 15 -22.10 39.25 -49.89
C VAL A 15 -20.93 38.25 -49.90
N SER A 16 -19.92 38.47 -50.73
CA SER A 16 -18.72 37.62 -50.75
C SER A 16 -17.85 37.81 -49.51
N LYS A 17 -17.70 39.05 -49.00
CA LYS A 17 -17.00 39.31 -47.73
C LYS A 17 -17.72 38.72 -46.51
N LYS A 18 -19.06 38.80 -46.47
CA LYS A 18 -19.85 38.18 -45.40
C LYS A 18 -19.69 36.66 -45.38
N LYS A 19 -19.79 36.00 -46.55
CA LYS A 19 -19.57 34.55 -46.65
C LYS A 19 -18.17 34.13 -46.19
N ALA A 20 -17.13 34.87 -46.57
CA ALA A 20 -15.76 34.57 -46.15
C ALA A 20 -15.59 34.65 -44.62
N ASN A 21 -16.20 35.67 -43.97
CA ASN A 21 -16.15 35.80 -42.52
C ASN A 21 -16.95 34.70 -41.78
N ASP A 22 -18.10 34.31 -42.33
CA ASP A 22 -18.94 33.25 -41.73
C ASP A 22 -18.24 31.87 -41.82
N ASP A 23 -17.49 31.61 -42.89
CA ASP A 23 -16.71 30.38 -43.08
C ASP A 23 -15.49 30.33 -42.13
N GLU A 24 -14.80 31.44 -41.91
CA GLU A 24 -13.67 31.51 -40.96
C GLU A 24 -14.10 31.30 -39.50
N ASP A 25 -15.25 31.85 -39.09
CA ASP A 25 -15.75 31.68 -37.71
C ASP A 25 -16.23 30.24 -37.46
N ARG A 26 -16.75 29.58 -38.51
CA ARG A 26 -17.12 28.16 -38.44
C ARG A 26 -15.90 27.25 -38.26
N ASP A 27 -14.83 27.46 -39.03
CA ASP A 27 -13.60 26.66 -38.92
C ASP A 27 -12.89 26.88 -37.56
N ARG A 28 -12.92 28.11 -37.04
CA ARG A 28 -12.38 28.43 -35.69
C ARG A 28 -13.15 27.73 -34.56
N LYS A 29 -14.48 27.62 -34.70
CA LYS A 29 -15.35 26.95 -33.71
C LYS A 29 -15.21 25.43 -33.77
N GLU A 30 -14.89 24.87 -34.93
CA GLU A 30 -14.66 23.44 -35.14
C GLU A 30 -13.30 22.99 -34.59
N ARG A 31 -12.23 23.78 -34.81
CA ARG A 31 -10.91 23.53 -34.20
C ARG A 31 -10.94 23.55 -32.67
N ARG A 32 -11.76 24.40 -32.05
CA ARG A 32 -11.92 24.46 -30.58
C ARG A 32 -12.64 23.25 -29.98
N LYS A 33 -13.50 22.55 -30.74
CA LYS A 33 -14.19 21.34 -30.26
C LYS A 33 -13.29 20.10 -30.19
N ASN A 34 -12.14 20.12 -30.88
CA ASN A 34 -11.22 18.99 -30.95
C ASN A 34 -10.03 19.06 -29.98
N LEU A 35 -9.88 20.14 -29.19
CA LEU A 35 -8.95 20.15 -28.05
C LEU A 35 -9.61 19.53 -26.81
N LYS A 36 -9.90 18.22 -26.87
CA LYS A 36 -10.13 17.46 -25.64
C LYS A 36 -8.77 17.26 -24.98
N GLN A 37 -8.58 17.88 -23.82
CA GLN A 37 -7.42 17.64 -22.95
C GLN A 37 -7.23 16.14 -22.78
N GLN A 38 -6.10 15.61 -23.25
CA GLN A 38 -5.68 14.25 -22.93
C GLN A 38 -5.17 14.26 -21.49
N THR A 39 -6.01 13.86 -20.56
CA THR A 39 -5.58 13.55 -19.20
C THR A 39 -4.70 12.31 -19.27
N ILE A 40 -3.41 12.47 -19.00
CA ILE A 40 -2.48 11.34 -18.83
C ILE A 40 -2.88 10.67 -17.52
N ASN A 41 -3.73 9.64 -17.59
CA ASN A 41 -4.00 8.76 -16.47
C ASN A 41 -2.76 7.88 -16.29
N PHE A 42 -1.82 8.32 -15.45
CA PHE A 42 -0.80 7.43 -14.93
C PHE A 42 -1.51 6.39 -14.06
N PRO A 43 -1.43 5.08 -14.38
CA PRO A 43 -1.89 4.08 -13.44
C PRO A 43 -1.00 4.19 -12.20
N VAL A 44 -1.58 4.71 -11.11
CA VAL A 44 -0.94 4.65 -9.80
C VAL A 44 -0.91 3.17 -9.44
N HIS A 45 0.24 2.53 -9.66
CA HIS A 45 0.49 1.16 -9.22
C HIS A 45 0.56 1.16 -7.69
N THR A 46 -0.62 1.20 -7.05
CA THR A 46 -0.73 0.89 -5.62
C THR A 46 -0.36 -0.57 -5.44
N ALA A 47 0.62 -0.83 -4.59
CA ALA A 47 1.04 -2.20 -4.32
C ALA A 47 -0.15 -2.98 -3.75
N SER A 48 -0.53 -4.08 -4.39
CA SER A 48 -1.72 -4.84 -3.99
C SER A 48 -1.54 -5.41 -2.58
N LYS A 49 -2.55 -5.28 -1.72
CA LYS A 49 -2.52 -5.85 -0.37
C LYS A 49 -2.27 -7.36 -0.42
N TYR A 50 -1.63 -7.91 0.60
CA TYR A 50 -1.47 -9.36 0.71
C TYR A 50 -2.82 -10.07 0.81
N THR A 51 -2.94 -11.22 0.13
CA THR A 51 -4.07 -12.12 0.30
C THR A 51 -4.05 -12.75 1.70
N LYS A 52 -5.20 -13.22 2.18
CA LYS A 52 -5.33 -13.81 3.52
C LYS A 52 -4.39 -15.00 3.76
N ASN A 53 -4.11 -15.78 2.70
CA ASN A 53 -3.28 -16.99 2.77
C ASN A 53 -1.86 -16.77 2.24
N SER A 54 -1.40 -15.53 2.18
CA SER A 54 -0.03 -15.24 1.77
C SER A 54 0.95 -15.76 2.82
N SER A 55 1.84 -16.67 2.42
CA SER A 55 2.93 -17.18 3.27
C SER A 55 3.80 -16.04 3.81
N HIS A 56 4.09 -15.04 2.98
CA HIS A 56 4.88 -13.89 3.38
C HIS A 56 4.15 -13.03 4.43
N LYS A 57 2.83 -12.86 4.31
CA LYS A 57 2.03 -12.17 5.34
C LYS A 57 2.07 -12.94 6.67
N GLN A 58 1.89 -14.26 6.64
CA GLN A 58 1.96 -15.10 7.83
C GLN A 58 3.32 -15.00 8.51
N MET A 59 4.40 -15.04 7.73
CA MET A 59 5.76 -14.85 8.23
C MET A 59 5.93 -13.50 8.95
N ILE A 60 5.43 -12.39 8.37
CA ILE A 60 5.47 -11.07 9.02
C ILE A 60 4.69 -11.08 10.34
N GLU A 61 3.49 -11.68 10.35
CA GLU A 61 2.65 -11.77 11.55
C GLU A 61 3.30 -12.59 12.66
N GLU A 62 3.98 -13.69 12.33
CA GLU A 62 4.75 -14.50 13.27
C GLU A 62 5.92 -13.71 13.86
N HIS A 63 6.69 -13.00 13.03
CA HIS A 63 7.81 -12.17 13.50
C HIS A 63 7.32 -11.02 14.38
N LEU A 64 6.21 -10.38 14.02
CA LEU A 64 5.59 -9.34 14.85
C LEU A 64 5.14 -9.90 16.20
N ALA A 65 4.55 -11.10 16.22
CA ALA A 65 4.13 -11.75 17.44
C ALA A 65 5.32 -12.13 18.34
N LEU A 66 6.40 -12.68 17.77
CA LEU A 66 7.64 -12.97 18.48
C LEU A 66 8.26 -11.70 19.06
N PHE A 67 8.41 -10.66 18.23
CA PHE A 67 8.92 -9.37 18.66
C PHE A 67 8.09 -8.83 19.82
N ALA A 68 6.75 -8.86 19.70
CA ALA A 68 5.88 -8.33 20.73
C ALA A 68 5.95 -9.12 22.04
N GLY A 69 6.01 -10.45 21.96
CA GLY A 69 6.14 -11.33 23.12
C GLY A 69 7.49 -11.24 23.83
N CYS A 70 8.59 -11.08 23.09
CA CYS A 70 9.94 -11.08 23.64
C CYS A 70 10.42 -9.71 24.16
N THR A 71 9.88 -8.61 23.66
CA THR A 71 10.36 -7.25 23.98
C THR A 71 9.45 -6.46 24.90
N SER A 72 8.40 -7.07 25.44
CA SER A 72 7.34 -6.37 26.18
C SER A 72 6.72 -5.22 25.38
N PHE A 73 6.59 -5.40 24.07
CA PHE A 73 6.01 -4.39 23.17
C PHE A 73 4.57 -4.06 23.58
N ALA A 74 4.28 -2.76 23.72
CA ALA A 74 2.95 -2.34 24.12
C ALA A 74 1.96 -2.50 22.97
N TYR A 75 0.95 -3.37 23.15
CA TYR A 75 0.04 -3.71 22.04
C TYR A 75 -0.79 -2.55 21.49
N HIS A 76 -0.91 -1.42 22.19
CA HIS A 76 -1.60 -0.24 21.65
C HIS A 76 -0.78 0.45 20.54
N LEU A 77 0.53 0.20 20.43
CA LEU A 77 1.38 0.80 19.42
C LEU A 77 1.01 0.38 18.00
N VAL A 78 0.41 -0.80 17.78
CA VAL A 78 -0.08 -1.19 16.44
C VAL A 78 -1.26 -0.33 15.96
N GLU A 79 -1.90 0.39 16.87
CA GLU A 79 -3.01 1.29 16.57
C GLU A 79 -2.57 2.75 16.42
N CYS A 80 -1.36 3.09 16.89
CA CYS A 80 -0.73 4.40 16.75
C CYS A 80 -0.48 4.75 15.27
N THR A 81 -0.85 5.98 14.90
CA THR A 81 -0.81 6.45 13.50
C THR A 81 0.63 6.51 12.99
N GLU A 82 1.54 7.07 13.77
CA GLU A 82 2.95 7.24 13.44
C GLU A 82 3.62 5.88 13.21
N PHE A 83 3.28 4.89 14.03
CA PHE A 83 3.78 3.52 13.86
C PHE A 83 3.20 2.84 12.61
N LYS A 84 1.91 3.06 12.30
CA LYS A 84 1.31 2.55 11.06
C LYS A 84 1.95 3.17 9.82
N GLU A 85 2.21 4.46 9.84
CA GLU A 85 2.90 5.16 8.75
C GLU A 85 4.33 4.63 8.57
N PHE A 86 5.06 4.42 9.66
CA PHE A 86 6.38 3.80 9.64
C PHE A 86 6.35 2.40 9.00
N VAL A 87 5.43 1.53 9.43
CA VAL A 87 5.31 0.18 8.87
C VAL A 87 4.87 0.22 7.40
N MET A 88 3.98 1.14 7.03
CA MET A 88 3.53 1.33 5.64
C MET A 88 4.66 1.81 4.73
N ALA A 89 5.56 2.66 5.23
CA ALA A 89 6.75 3.09 4.49
C ALA A 89 7.73 1.94 4.25
N LEU A 90 7.86 1.00 5.20
CA LEU A 90 8.69 -0.19 5.06
C LEU A 90 8.06 -1.27 4.17
N ASN A 91 6.75 -1.51 4.32
CA ASN A 91 6.02 -2.50 3.55
C ASN A 91 4.59 -1.99 3.21
N PRO A 92 4.41 -1.34 2.04
CA PRO A 92 3.13 -0.77 1.64
C PRO A 92 1.99 -1.79 1.44
N ARG A 93 2.32 -3.08 1.31
CA ARG A 93 1.35 -4.16 1.06
C ARG A 93 0.80 -4.76 2.35
N TYR A 94 1.49 -4.53 3.47
CA TYR A 94 1.13 -5.07 4.78
C TYR A 94 0.26 -4.10 5.56
N GLU A 95 -0.72 -4.65 6.26
CA GLU A 95 -1.62 -3.89 7.14
C GLU A 95 -1.46 -4.45 8.55
N LEU A 96 -1.14 -3.57 9.49
CA LEU A 96 -0.96 -3.96 10.89
C LEU A 96 -2.26 -4.53 11.46
N PRO A 97 -2.17 -5.60 12.27
CA PRO A 97 -3.34 -6.13 12.98
C PRO A 97 -3.82 -5.14 14.04
N CYS A 98 -5.10 -5.21 14.41
CA CYS A 98 -5.56 -4.52 15.61
C CYS A 98 -4.99 -5.18 16.88
N ARG A 99 -5.05 -4.46 18.01
CA ARG A 99 -4.51 -4.92 19.30
C ARG A 99 -4.98 -6.32 19.68
N GLU A 100 -6.28 -6.58 19.56
CA GLU A 100 -6.84 -7.88 19.94
C GLU A 100 -6.39 -9.01 19.01
N THR A 101 -6.15 -8.70 17.74
CA THR A 101 -5.60 -9.67 16.78
C THR A 101 -4.15 -9.98 17.12
N LEU A 102 -3.33 -8.96 17.45
CA LEU A 102 -1.95 -9.17 17.87
C LEU A 102 -1.86 -10.03 19.14
N LYS A 103 -2.70 -9.78 20.15
CA LYS A 103 -2.75 -10.62 21.36
C LYS A 103 -2.99 -12.09 21.03
N ARG A 104 -3.90 -12.38 20.11
CA ARG A 104 -4.17 -13.76 19.67
C ARG A 104 -2.97 -14.37 18.94
N PHE A 105 -2.28 -13.60 18.10
CA PHE A 105 -1.07 -14.07 17.42
C PHE A 105 0.03 -14.42 18.43
N VAL A 106 0.27 -13.55 19.42
CA VAL A 106 1.25 -13.82 20.49
C VAL A 106 0.88 -15.08 21.26
N ALA A 107 -0.38 -15.24 21.66
CA ALA A 107 -0.84 -16.42 22.38
C ALA A 107 -0.68 -17.71 21.54
N ARG A 108 -1.00 -17.66 20.24
CA ARG A 108 -0.85 -18.78 19.32
C ARG A 108 0.63 -19.18 19.19
N VAL A 109 1.49 -18.22 18.87
CA VAL A 109 2.94 -18.47 18.71
C VAL A 109 3.56 -18.99 20.01
N ALA A 110 3.17 -18.44 21.17
CA ALA A 110 3.63 -18.93 22.46
C ALA A 110 3.19 -20.38 22.72
N HIS A 111 1.96 -20.75 22.33
CA HIS A 111 1.48 -22.12 22.43
C HIS A 111 2.26 -23.06 21.51
N GLU A 112 2.48 -22.68 20.25
CA GLU A 112 3.26 -23.46 19.27
C GLU A 112 4.69 -23.70 19.77
N ILE A 113 5.37 -22.66 20.29
CA ILE A 113 6.69 -22.79 20.89
C ILE A 113 6.66 -23.76 22.08
N LYS A 114 5.65 -23.65 22.95
CA LYS A 114 5.51 -24.53 24.12
C LYS A 114 5.33 -25.99 23.73
N GLU A 115 4.52 -26.28 22.72
CA GLU A 115 4.34 -27.65 22.22
C GLU A 115 5.62 -28.17 21.57
N ASN A 116 6.29 -27.35 20.74
CA ASN A 116 7.57 -27.69 20.11
C ASN A 116 8.70 -27.94 21.13
N ILE A 117 8.64 -27.36 22.34
CA ILE A 117 9.58 -27.64 23.44
C ILE A 117 9.18 -28.90 24.23
N LYS A 118 7.89 -29.21 24.35
CA LYS A 118 7.43 -30.41 25.08
C LYS A 118 7.75 -31.71 24.34
N GLU A 119 7.74 -31.71 23.01
CA GLU A 119 8.10 -32.87 22.21
C GLU A 119 9.53 -33.38 22.47
N PRO A 120 10.59 -32.54 22.47
CA PRO A 120 11.93 -32.98 22.81
C PRO A 120 12.08 -33.35 24.29
N MET A 121 11.38 -32.69 25.23
CA MET A 121 11.49 -33.04 26.65
C MET A 121 10.93 -34.42 27.02
N LYS A 122 10.00 -34.98 26.24
CA LYS A 122 9.56 -36.38 26.42
C LYS A 122 10.57 -37.40 25.87
N ALA A 123 11.48 -36.97 24.99
CA ALA A 123 12.55 -37.79 24.45
C ALA A 123 13.87 -37.66 25.24
N ASP A 124 14.08 -36.53 25.94
CA ASP A 124 15.34 -36.14 26.59
C ASP A 124 15.40 -36.32 28.11
N ASP A 125 14.58 -37.21 28.69
CA ASP A 125 14.72 -37.65 30.10
C ASP A 125 16.03 -38.44 30.36
N ARG A 126 16.98 -38.47 29.40
CA ARG A 126 18.28 -39.14 29.51
C ARG A 126 19.51 -38.26 29.38
N ARG A 127 19.42 -36.94 29.16
CA ARG A 127 20.62 -36.07 29.11
C ARG A 127 20.33 -34.60 29.41
N ALA A 128 20.22 -34.29 30.70
CA ALA A 128 20.35 -32.91 31.17
C ALA A 128 21.79 -32.42 30.98
N SER A 129 22.06 -31.72 29.87
CA SER A 129 23.12 -30.71 29.80
C SER A 129 22.82 -29.70 28.69
N CYS A 130 22.07 -28.65 29.02
CA CYS A 130 21.97 -27.48 28.15
C CYS A 130 23.32 -26.75 28.15
N SER A 131 24.02 -26.79 27.02
CA SER A 131 25.31 -26.11 26.80
C SER A 131 25.21 -24.57 26.81
N LEU A 132 23.99 -24.02 26.77
CA LEU A 132 23.73 -22.58 26.75
C LEU A 132 23.46 -21.96 28.14
N CYS A 133 23.35 -22.77 29.20
CA CYS A 133 23.18 -22.27 30.58
C CYS A 133 24.52 -22.00 31.31
N ARG A 134 25.64 -21.87 30.59
CA ARG A 134 26.98 -21.58 31.15
C ARG A 134 27.19 -20.11 31.54
N LEU A 135 26.14 -19.37 31.85
CA LEU A 135 26.25 -18.07 32.50
C LEU A 135 26.27 -18.28 34.01
N HIS A 136 27.49 -18.18 34.55
CA HIS A 136 27.88 -18.11 35.95
C HIS A 136 26.73 -17.91 36.95
N VAL A 137 26.31 -19.01 37.58
CA VAL A 137 25.64 -18.95 38.89
C VAL A 137 26.71 -18.58 39.92
N ILE A 138 26.89 -17.29 40.17
CA ILE A 138 27.63 -16.83 41.36
C ILE A 138 26.76 -17.18 42.56
N ARG A 139 27.09 -18.29 43.21
CA ARG A 139 26.46 -18.76 44.43
C ARG A 139 26.88 -17.81 45.57
N LEU A 140 26.04 -16.84 45.89
CA LEU A 140 26.22 -16.04 47.10
C LEU A 140 25.97 -16.93 48.33
N PRO A 141 26.85 -16.91 49.36
CA PRO A 141 26.63 -17.66 50.58
C PRO A 141 25.54 -16.96 51.41
N SER A 142 24.51 -17.71 51.77
CA SER A 142 23.52 -17.29 52.77
C SER A 142 24.20 -17.18 54.13
N ARG A 143 24.02 -16.04 54.81
CA ARG A 143 24.29 -15.88 56.24
C ARG A 143 23.09 -16.32 57.05
#